data_AF-A0A8T5LXU5-F1
#
_entry.id   AF-A0A8T5LXU5-F1
#
_cell.length_a   1.000
_cell.length_b   1.000
_cell.length_c   1.000
_cell.angle_alpha   90.00
_cell.angle_beta   90.00
_cell.angle_gamma   90.00
#
_symmetry.space_group_name_H-M   'P 1'
#
loop_
_entity.id
_entity.type
_entity.pdbx_description
1 polymer ?
#
loop_
_entity_poly.entity_id
_entity_poly.type
_entity_poly.pdbx_seq_one_letter_code
_entity_poly.pdbx_strand_id
1 'polypeptide(L)'
;MKKEHKDRTLFWLPRGLVLLFILFLAVFGFDVFGSGQGFWWDLLGFIIHLMPVWMLAIILVVSWRRPLVGGIGFVAMALIFWILFDPSPPAMIFLIFPQLVVAILYFLEWKLVENLV
;
A
#
# COMPACT_ATOMS: atom_id res chain seq x y z
N MET A 1 3.35 0.47 -31.81
CA MET A 1 3.90 1.43 -30.82
C MET A 1 3.01 1.71 -29.60
N LYS A 2 1.66 1.81 -29.68
CA LYS A 2 0.84 2.13 -28.47
C LYS A 2 0.77 1.03 -27.39
N LYS A 3 0.90 -0.26 -27.75
CA LYS A 3 0.84 -1.39 -26.79
C LYS A 3 2.02 -1.35 -25.80
N GLU A 4 3.26 -1.32 -26.29
CA GLU A 4 4.46 -1.37 -25.43
C GLU A 4 4.54 -0.27 -24.37
N HIS A 5 4.16 0.97 -24.70
CA HIS A 5 4.13 2.05 -23.71
C HIS A 5 3.06 1.86 -22.64
N LYS A 6 1.89 1.36 -23.02
CA LYS A 6 0.80 1.08 -22.08
C LYS A 6 1.19 -0.03 -21.11
N ASP A 7 1.90 -1.04 -21.60
CA ASP A 7 2.36 -2.18 -20.80
C ASP A 7 3.41 -1.74 -19.76
N ARG A 8 4.35 -0.85 -20.14
CA ARG A 8 5.30 -0.26 -19.19
C ARG A 8 4.65 0.65 -18.16
N THR A 9 3.68 1.47 -18.57
CA THR A 9 2.97 2.36 -17.63
C THR A 9 2.17 1.54 -16.63
N LEU A 10 1.42 0.52 -17.09
CA LEU A 10 0.60 -0.31 -16.21
C LEU A 10 1.45 -1.19 -15.29
N PHE A 11 2.68 -1.52 -15.70
CA PHE A 11 3.66 -2.13 -14.82
C PHE A 11 4.12 -1.15 -13.73
N TRP A 12 4.70 0.01 -14.08
CA TRP A 12 5.35 0.89 -13.10
C TRP A 12 4.40 1.73 -12.24
N LEU A 13 3.27 2.18 -12.80
CA LEU A 13 2.33 3.09 -12.13
C LEU A 13 1.83 2.57 -10.77
N PRO A 14 1.24 1.35 -10.67
CA PRO A 14 0.83 0.81 -9.38
C PRO A 14 1.96 0.71 -8.36
N ARG A 15 3.19 0.33 -8.75
CA ARG A 15 4.33 0.27 -7.80
C ARG A 15 4.70 1.66 -7.28
N GLY A 16 4.78 2.65 -8.17
CA GLY A 16 5.09 4.02 -7.80
C GLY A 16 4.05 4.60 -6.84
N LEU A 17 2.77 4.38 -7.12
CA LEU A 17 1.67 4.83 -6.26
C LEU A 17 1.68 4.14 -4.89
N VAL A 18 1.94 2.83 -4.85
CA VAL A 18 2.07 2.10 -3.58
C VAL A 18 3.27 2.61 -2.78
N LEU A 19 4.42 2.83 -3.42
CA LEU A 19 5.60 3.36 -2.74
C LEU A 19 5.31 4.74 -2.14
N LEU A 20 4.67 5.63 -2.90
CA LEU A 20 4.26 6.94 -2.41
C LEU A 20 3.31 6.81 -1.21
N PHE A 21 2.36 5.88 -1.26
CA PHE A 21 1.41 5.64 -0.18
C PHE A 21 2.07 5.07 1.08
N ILE A 22 3.02 4.15 0.94
CA ILE A 22 3.86 3.63 2.03
C ILE A 22 4.60 4.77 2.73
N LEU A 23 5.25 5.64 1.95
CA LEU A 23 5.99 6.79 2.49
C LEU A 23 5.07 7.78 3.19
N PHE A 24 3.89 8.05 2.63
CA PHE A 24 2.87 8.89 3.26
C PHE A 24 2.43 8.33 4.61
N LEU A 25 2.09 7.04 4.69
CA LEU A 25 1.68 6.41 5.94
C LEU A 25 2.81 6.34 6.98
N ALA A 26 4.06 6.18 6.54
CA ALA A 26 5.21 6.13 7.44
C ALA A 26 5.40 7.42 8.25
N VAL A 27 4.98 8.57 7.73
CA VAL A 27 5.05 9.86 8.45
C VAL A 27 4.19 9.83 9.72
N PHE A 28 3.04 9.15 9.70
CA PHE A 28 2.15 9.10 10.86
C PHE A 28 2.77 8.34 12.04
N GLY A 29 3.67 7.38 11.80
CA GLY A 29 4.32 6.63 12.88
C GLY A 29 5.20 7.50 13.78
N PHE A 30 5.60 8.70 13.33
CA PHE A 30 6.40 9.62 14.14
C PHE A 30 5.63 10.25 15.32
N ASP A 31 4.31 10.06 15.40
CA ASP A 31 3.46 10.59 16.47
C ASP A 31 3.81 10.08 17.87
N VAL A 32 4.50 8.94 17.97
CA VAL A 32 4.97 8.35 19.24
C VAL A 32 6.15 9.08 19.87
N PHE A 33 6.89 9.88 19.11
CA PHE A 33 8.07 10.57 19.63
C PHE A 33 7.68 11.76 20.51
N GLY A 34 8.41 11.94 21.61
CA GLY A 34 8.12 13.02 22.56
C GLY A 34 7.17 12.60 23.68
N SER A 35 6.95 11.28 23.86
CA SER A 35 6.13 10.72 24.93
C SER A 35 6.74 10.89 26.34
N GLY A 36 8.02 11.27 26.42
CA GLY A 36 8.77 11.39 27.68
C GLY A 36 9.29 10.05 28.24
N GLN A 37 9.05 8.93 27.54
CA GLN A 37 9.48 7.59 27.97
C GLN A 37 10.97 7.31 27.68
N GLY A 38 11.62 8.17 26.87
CA GLY A 38 13.02 8.06 26.48
C GLY A 38 13.20 7.52 25.07
N PHE A 39 14.35 7.84 24.46
CA PHE A 39 14.59 7.63 23.02
C PHE A 39 14.35 6.19 22.55
N TRP A 40 14.82 5.18 23.31
CA TRP A 40 14.70 3.78 22.91
C TRP A 40 13.26 3.25 22.96
N TRP A 41 12.46 3.75 23.91
CA TRP A 41 11.04 3.39 24.00
C TRP A 41 10.24 4.01 22.86
N ASP A 42 10.48 5.30 22.56
CA ASP A 42 9.87 5.97 21.41
C ASP A 42 10.26 5.29 20.09
N LEU A 43 11.53 4.88 19.93
CA LEU A 43 11.99 4.15 18.74
C LEU A 43 11.31 2.79 18.57
N LEU A 44 11.13 2.04 19.66
CA LEU A 44 10.41 0.77 19.62
C LEU A 44 8.93 0.98 19.30
N GLY A 45 8.31 2.00 19.92
CA GLY A 45 6.94 2.44 19.60
C GLY A 45 6.78 2.77 18.12
N PHE A 46 7.77 3.47 17.54
CA PHE A 46 7.77 3.87 16.13
C PHE A 46 7.79 2.65 15.20
N ILE A 47 8.68 1.68 15.47
CA ILE A 47 8.75 0.43 14.68
C ILE A 47 7.43 -0.33 14.72
N ILE A 48 6.75 -0.35 15.88
CA ILE A 48 5.43 -0.97 16.04
C ILE A 48 4.34 -0.19 15.29
N HIS A 49 4.34 1.15 15.36
CA HIS A 49 3.37 1.98 14.64
C HIS A 49 3.54 1.88 13.11
N LEU A 50 4.73 1.52 12.64
CA LEU A 50 4.98 1.19 11.23
C LEU A 50 4.44 -0.19 10.79
N MET A 51 3.83 -0.99 11.67
CA MET A 51 3.27 -2.31 11.31
C MET A 51 2.36 -2.27 10.06
N PRO A 52 1.43 -1.31 9.89
CA PRO A 52 0.62 -1.20 8.68
C PRO A 52 1.48 -0.93 7.43
N VAL A 53 2.54 -0.13 7.57
CA VAL A 53 3.49 0.21 6.51
C VAL A 53 4.29 -1.03 6.08
N TRP A 54 4.76 -1.83 7.05
CA TRP A 54 5.48 -3.08 6.77
C TRP A 54 4.63 -4.07 5.97
N MET A 55 3.34 -4.20 6.30
CA MET A 55 2.42 -5.07 5.56
C MET A 55 2.27 -4.62 4.10
N LEU A 56 2.08 -3.32 3.84
CA LEU A 56 1.97 -2.78 2.49
C LEU A 56 3.27 -2.97 1.69
N ALA A 57 4.42 -2.81 2.33
CA ALA A 57 5.73 -3.04 1.71
C ALA A 57 5.92 -4.51 1.31
N ILE A 58 5.51 -5.46 2.16
CA ILE A 58 5.55 -6.90 1.81
C ILE A 58 4.68 -7.19 0.59
N ILE A 59 3.46 -6.64 0.54
CA ILE A 59 2.55 -6.81 -0.61
C ILE A 59 3.19 -6.25 -1.88
N LEU A 60 3.82 -5.06 -1.82
CA LEU A 60 4.53 -4.45 -2.94
C LEU A 60 5.68 -5.35 -3.47
N VAL A 61 6.47 -5.92 -2.56
CA VAL A 61 7.60 -6.78 -2.94
C VAL A 61 7.11 -8.07 -3.59
N VAL A 62 6.10 -8.71 -3.01
CA VAL A 62 5.54 -9.97 -3.53
C VAL A 62 4.81 -9.77 -4.85
N SER A 63 4.10 -8.65 -5.01
CA SER A 63 3.33 -8.34 -6.22
C SER A 63 4.21 -8.12 -7.45
N TRP A 64 5.51 -7.84 -7.27
CA TRP A 64 6.45 -7.56 -8.37
C TRP A 64 6.56 -8.68 -9.40
N ARG A 65 6.41 -9.94 -8.97
CA ARG A 65 6.38 -11.13 -9.84
C ARG A 65 4.99 -11.76 -9.95
N ARG A 66 4.03 -11.32 -9.14
CA ARG A 66 2.67 -11.88 -9.05
C ARG A 66 1.65 -10.75 -8.90
N PRO A 67 1.26 -10.06 -9.98
CA PRO A 67 0.37 -8.90 -9.90
C PRO A 67 -0.99 -9.20 -9.28
N LEU A 68 -1.52 -10.43 -9.46
CA LEU A 68 -2.75 -10.88 -8.81
C LEU A 68 -2.67 -10.82 -7.27
N VAL A 69 -1.51 -11.18 -6.69
CA VAL A 69 -1.28 -11.12 -5.25
C VAL A 69 -1.29 -9.66 -4.77
N GLY A 70 -0.78 -8.73 -5.59
CA GLY A 70 -0.90 -7.30 -5.32
C GLY A 70 -2.35 -6.85 -5.25
N GLY A 71 -3.14 -7.17 -6.27
CA GLY A 71 -4.57 -6.82 -6.32
C GLY A 71 -5.34 -7.33 -5.11
N ILE A 72 -5.23 -8.63 -4.80
CA ILE A 72 -5.88 -9.25 -3.64
C ILE A 72 -5.36 -8.64 -2.33
N GLY A 73 -4.04 -8.45 -2.21
CA GLY A 73 -3.41 -7.91 -1.01
C GLY A 73 -3.88 -6.50 -0.66
N PHE A 74 -3.98 -5.60 -1.65
CA PHE A 74 -4.45 -4.23 -1.41
C PHE A 74 -5.95 -4.17 -1.12
N VAL A 75 -6.78 -5.04 -1.70
CA VAL A 75 -8.19 -5.19 -1.29
C VAL A 75 -8.28 -5.67 0.15
N ALA A 76 -7.49 -6.69 0.53
CA ALA A 76 -7.47 -7.18 1.90
C ALA A 76 -7.06 -6.09 2.89
N MET A 77 -6.04 -5.30 2.59
CA MET A 77 -5.63 -4.18 3.43
C MET A 77 -6.69 -3.09 3.54
N ALA A 78 -7.39 -2.76 2.45
CA ALA A 78 -8.51 -1.82 2.49
C ALA A 78 -9.62 -2.30 3.44
N LEU A 79 -9.96 -3.59 3.42
CA LEU A 79 -10.94 -4.19 4.32
C LEU A 79 -10.45 -4.22 5.76
N ILE A 80 -9.19 -4.60 6.00
CA ILE A 80 -8.58 -4.58 7.35
C ILE A 80 -8.66 -3.17 7.93
N PHE A 81 -8.30 -2.15 7.14
CA PHE A 81 -8.34 -0.77 7.61
C PHE A 81 -9.76 -0.31 7.93
N TRP A 82 -10.73 -0.70 7.10
CA TRP A 82 -12.13 -0.38 7.36
C TRP A 82 -12.66 -1.03 8.64
N ILE A 83 -12.39 -2.33 8.83
CA ILE A 83 -12.93 -3.11 9.94
C ILE A 83 -12.26 -2.75 11.28
N LEU A 84 -10.93 -2.55 11.29
CA LEU A 84 -10.19 -2.37 12.54
C LEU A 84 -10.16 -0.94 13.05
N PHE A 85 -10.23 0.06 12.18
CA PHE A 85 -10.06 1.46 12.58
C PHE A 85 -11.35 2.29 12.55
N ASP A 86 -12.46 1.73 12.05
CA ASP A 86 -13.74 2.42 11.85
C ASP A 86 -13.56 3.91 11.42
N PRO A 87 -12.84 4.14 10.31
CA PRO A 87 -12.38 5.48 9.97
C PRO A 87 -13.56 6.41 9.71
N SER A 88 -13.45 7.65 10.19
CA SER A 88 -14.39 8.71 9.81
C SER A 88 -14.46 8.87 8.28
N PRO A 89 -15.56 9.40 7.71
CA PRO A 89 -15.67 9.52 6.25
C PRO A 89 -14.49 10.24 5.57
N PRO A 90 -13.90 11.31 6.14
CA PRO A 90 -12.67 11.88 5.61
C PRO A 90 -11.48 10.92 5.68
N ALA A 91 -11.30 10.21 6.81
CA ALA A 91 -10.23 9.24 6.96
C ALA A 91 -10.37 8.05 6.00
N MET A 92 -11.59 7.61 5.66
CA MET A 92 -11.82 6.59 4.63
C MET A 92 -11.22 6.99 3.27
N ILE A 93 -11.33 8.27 2.90
CA ILE A 93 -10.79 8.77 1.62
C ILE A 93 -9.25 8.68 1.61
N PHE A 94 -8.59 8.85 2.74
CA PHE A 94 -7.12 8.76 2.80
C PHE A 94 -6.61 7.34 3.06
N LEU A 95 -7.40 6.50 3.74
CA LEU A 95 -6.97 5.17 4.19
C LEU A 95 -7.57 4.02 3.39
N ILE A 96 -8.56 4.20 2.52
CA ILE A 96 -9.17 3.08 1.79
C ILE A 96 -9.08 3.33 0.29
N PHE A 97 -9.42 4.55 -0.14
CA PHE A 97 -9.47 4.88 -1.55
C PHE A 97 -8.13 4.65 -2.29
N PRO A 98 -6.95 5.07 -1.78
CA PRO A 98 -5.68 4.82 -2.46
C PRO A 98 -5.41 3.33 -2.70
N GLN A 99 -5.76 2.48 -1.72
CA GLN A 99 -5.59 1.03 -1.78
C GLN A 99 -6.49 0.41 -2.84
N LEU A 100 -7.74 0.84 -2.95
CA LEU A 100 -8.66 0.34 -3.98
C LEU A 100 -8.19 0.75 -5.38
N VAL A 101 -7.68 1.98 -5.53
CA VAL A 101 -7.12 2.45 -6.80
C VAL A 101 -5.93 1.59 -7.23
N VAL A 102 -4.96 1.34 -6.34
CA VAL A 102 -3.81 0.48 -6.69
C VAL A 102 -4.22 -0.98 -6.90
N ALA A 103 -5.21 -1.49 -6.15
CA ALA A 103 -5.73 -2.83 -6.36
C ALA A 103 -6.31 -3.02 -7.78
N ILE A 104 -7.12 -2.06 -8.24
CA ILE A 104 -7.66 -2.06 -9.61
C ILE A 104 -6.51 -2.08 -10.63
N LEU A 105 -5.48 -1.24 -10.44
CA LEU A 105 -4.32 -1.19 -11.33
C LEU A 105 -3.58 -2.54 -11.38
N TYR A 106 -3.40 -3.22 -10.24
CA TYR A 106 -2.79 -4.55 -10.20
C TYR A 106 -3.65 -5.63 -10.88
N PHE A 107 -4.98 -5.58 -10.75
CA PHE A 107 -5.85 -6.50 -11.48
C PHE A 107 -5.83 -6.27 -12.98
N LEU A 108 -5.75 -5.00 -13.42
CA LEU A 108 -5.60 -4.65 -14.83
C LEU A 108 -4.26 -5.16 -15.39
N GLU A 109 -3.18 -5.00 -14.62
CA GLU A 109 -1.87 -5.54 -14.99
C GLU A 109 -1.88 -7.07 -15.06
N TRP A 110 -2.48 -7.75 -14.08
CA TRP A 110 -2.57 -9.20 -14.08
C TRP A 110 -3.29 -9.73 -15.32
N LYS A 111 -4.45 -9.15 -15.67
CA LYS A 111 -5.17 -9.50 -16.90
C LYS A 111 -4.32 -9.26 -18.15
N LEU A 112 -3.52 -8.20 -18.18
CA LEU A 112 -2.63 -7.93 -19.30
C LEU A 112 -1.55 -9.02 -19.43
N VAL A 113 -0.93 -9.41 -18.31
CA VAL A 113 0.11 -10.45 -18.28
C VAL A 113 -0.46 -11.82 -18.66
N GLU A 114 -1.65 -12.17 -18.16
CA GLU A 114 -2.32 -13.43 -18.46
C GLU A 114 -2.68 -13.58 -19.94
N ASN A 115 -3.10 -12.50 -20.60
CA ASN A 115 -3.43 -12.52 -22.04
C ASN A 115 -2.21 -12.58 -22.98
N LEU A 116 -0.98 -12.49 -22.45
CA LEU A 116 0.26 -12.54 -23.23
C LEU A 116 0.94 -13.92 -23.19
N VAL A 117 0.44 -14.85 -22.37
CA VAL A 117 0.92 -16.23 -22.19
C VAL A 117 -0.02 -17.20 -22.88
#